data_AF-A0A0F7CKR1-F1
#
_entry.id   AF-A0A0F7CKR1-F1
#
_cell.length_a   1.000
_cell.length_b   1.000
_cell.length_c   1.000
_cell.angle_alpha   90.00
_cell.angle_beta   90.00
_cell.angle_gamma   90.00
#
_symmetry.space_group_name_H-M   'P 1'
#
loop_
_entity.id
_entity.type
_entity.pdbx_description
1 polymer ?
#
loop_
_entity_poly.entity_id
_entity_poly.type
_entity_poly.pdbx_seq_one_letter_code
_entity_poly.pdbx_strand_id
1 'polypeptide(L)' 'MTNPFNLEILSRLILDLARRDIYNNVGRVFIKDLLDQGYTREEITAAITKLKSQYKIVVIGELIKVYFSRDSNVRV' A
#
# COMPACT_ATOMS: atom_id res chain seq x y z
N MET A 1 10.13 -13.46 -11.32
CA MET A 1 8.83 -14.09 -11.01
C MET A 1 8.48 -13.72 -9.59
N THR A 2 7.47 -12.87 -9.38
CA THR A 2 7.04 -12.47 -8.04
C THR A 2 6.18 -13.58 -7.45
N ASN A 3 6.55 -14.10 -6.28
CA ASN A 3 5.77 -15.16 -5.63
C ASN A 3 4.39 -14.59 -5.20
N PRO A 4 3.26 -15.14 -5.66
CA PRO A 4 1.93 -14.62 -5.35
C PRO A 4 1.63 -14.55 -3.85
N PHE A 5 2.25 -15.41 -3.04
CA PHE A 5 2.13 -15.36 -1.57
C PHE A 5 2.77 -14.10 -0.97
N ASN A 6 3.93 -13.68 -1.49
CA ASN A 6 4.62 -12.46 -1.05
C ASN A 6 3.80 -11.21 -1.38
N LEU A 7 3.08 -11.22 -2.51
CA LEU A 7 2.29 -10.08 -2.96
C LEU A 7 1.11 -9.77 -2.02
N GLU A 8 0.38 -10.79 -1.56
CA GLU A 8 -0.73 -10.60 -0.61
C GLU A 8 -0.23 -10.10 0.75
N ILE A 9 0.87 -10.69 1.24
CA ILE A 9 1.48 -10.29 2.51
C ILE A 9 1.92 -8.84 2.45
N LEU A 10 2.65 -8.46 1.40
CA LEU A 10 3.14 -7.08 1.23
C LEU A 10 1.98 -6.09 1.08
N SER A 11 0.94 -6.45 0.34
CA SER A 11 -0.26 -5.61 0.19
C SER A 11 -0.93 -5.36 1.54
N ARG A 12 -1.08 -6.40 2.37
CA ARG A 12 -1.64 -6.27 3.72
C ARG A 12 -0.74 -5.44 4.63
N LEU A 13 0.58 -5.68 4.57
CA LEU A 13 1.56 -4.92 5.34
C LEU A 13 1.49 -3.42 5.01
N ILE A 14 1.42 -3.04 3.73
CA ILE A 14 1.27 -1.64 3.30
C ILE A 14 0.00 -1.03 3.92
N LEU A 15 -1.13 -1.74 3.91
CA LEU A 15 -2.37 -1.23 4.51
C LEU A 15 -2.25 -1.09 6.03
N ASP A 16 -1.61 -2.04 6.71
CA ASP A 16 -1.43 -2.01 8.16
C ASP A 16 -0.49 -0.87 8.58
N LEU A 17 0.62 -0.66 7.87
CA LEU A 17 1.51 0.49 8.07
C LEU A 17 0.78 1.81 7.80
N ALA A 18 0.03 1.90 6.70
CA ALA A 18 -0.74 3.09 6.35
C ALA A 18 -1.81 3.43 7.41
N ARG A 19 -2.44 2.42 8.02
CA ARG A 19 -3.42 2.62 9.10
C ARG A 19 -2.78 3.09 10.40
N ARG A 20 -1.53 2.69 10.67
CA ARG A 20 -0.77 3.15 11.85
C ARG A 20 -0.41 4.62 11.74
N ASP A 21 0.00 5.09 10.56
CA ASP A 21 0.32 6.49 10.29
C ASP A 21 -0.79 7.17 9.46
N ILE A 22 -1.99 7.26 10.06
CA ILE A 22 -3.16 7.86 9.43
C ILE A 22 -3.42 9.28 9.95
N TYR A 23 -3.63 10.22 9.03
CA TYR A 23 -4.06 11.58 9.33
C TYR A 23 -5.10 12.05 8.31
N ASN A 24 -6.26 12.54 8.77
CA ASN A 24 -7.37 12.95 7.91
C ASN A 24 -7.78 11.89 6.87
N ASN A 25 -7.91 10.63 7.30
CA ASN A 25 -8.22 9.46 6.44
C ASN A 25 -7.19 9.17 5.34
N VAL A 26 -5.99 9.76 5.43
CA VAL A 26 -4.88 9.47 4.53
C VAL A 26 -3.78 8.77 5.32
N GLY A 27 -3.61 7.49 5.05
CA GLY A 27 -2.51 6.69 5.55
C GLY A 27 -1.24 6.91 4.73
N ARG A 28 -0.10 6.81 5.39
CA ARG A 28 1.23 7.08 4.82
C ARG A 28 2.15 5.90 5.07
N VAL A 29 2.94 5.55 4.06
CA VAL A 29 3.97 4.50 4.14
C VAL A 29 5.18 4.98 3.36
N PHE A 30 6.37 4.95 3.97
CA PHE A 30 7.59 5.22 3.24
C PHE A 30 8.04 3.94 2.53
N ILE A 31 8.42 4.07 1.26
CA ILE A 31 8.98 2.97 0.48
C ILE A 31 10.24 2.43 1.15
N LYS A 32 11.04 3.33 1.76
CA LYS A 32 12.22 2.94 2.54
C LYS A 32 11.91 1.92 3.64
N ASP A 33 10.80 2.07 4.36
CA ASP A 33 10.42 1.14 5.44
C ASP A 33 10.15 -0.27 4.91
N LEU A 34 9.71 -0.39 3.64
CA LEU A 34 9.49 -1.67 2.96
C LEU A 34 10.81 -2.23 2.43
N LEU A 35 11.68 -1.38 1.89
CA LEU A 35 13.02 -1.78 1.44
C LEU A 35 13.88 -2.28 2.60
N ASP A 36 13.84 -1.60 3.75
CA ASP A 36 14.56 -1.98 4.97
C ASP A 36 14.06 -3.31 5.55
N GLN A 37 12.83 -3.73 5.21
CA GLN A 37 12.27 -5.04 5.52
C GLN A 37 12.64 -6.14 4.49
N GLY A 38 13.41 -5.79 3.45
CA GLY A 38 13.92 -6.72 2.46
C GLY A 38 13.05 -6.90 1.22
N TYR A 39 11.98 -6.12 1.05
CA TYR A 39 11.17 -6.16 -0.17
C TYR A 39 11.86 -5.43 -1.32
N THR A 40 11.69 -5.92 -2.55
CA THR A 40 12.24 -5.23 -3.73
C THR A 40 11.29 -4.14 -4.25
N ARG A 41 11.82 -3.21 -5.05
CA ARG A 41 10.98 -2.17 -5.69
C ARG A 41 9.93 -2.77 -6.63
N GLU A 42 10.24 -3.88 -7.28
CA GLU A 42 9.33 -4.60 -8.17
C GLU A 42 8.17 -5.20 -7.36
N GLU A 43 8.45 -5.82 -6.21
CA GLU A 43 7.44 -6.35 -5.29
C GLU A 43 6.52 -5.25 -4.77
N ILE A 44 7.11 -4.14 -4.31
CA ILE A 44 6.37 -2.97 -3.82
C ILE A 44 5.47 -2.40 -4.92
N THR A 45 5.99 -2.25 -6.14
CA THR A 45 5.22 -1.75 -7.28
C THR A 45 4.06 -2.67 -7.64
N ALA A 46 4.28 -3.99 -7.61
CA ALA A 46 3.23 -4.97 -7.84
C ALA A 46 2.13 -4.89 -6.76
N ALA A 47 2.51 -4.76 -5.48
CA ALA A 47 1.58 -4.63 -4.37
C ALA A 47 0.74 -3.34 -4.47
N ILE A 48 1.38 -2.20 -4.77
CA ILE A 48 0.69 -0.93 -5.02
C ILE A 48 -0.29 -1.06 -6.18
N THR A 49 0.13 -1.69 -7.27
CA THR A 49 -0.71 -1.88 -8.47
C THR A 49 -1.95 -2.71 -8.14
N LYS A 50 -1.81 -3.78 -7.37
CA LYS A 50 -2.93 -4.57 -6.86
C LYS A 50 -3.86 -3.72 -5.98
N LEU A 51 -3.32 -3.02 -4.99
CA LEU A 51 -4.11 -2.24 -4.03
C LEU A 51 -4.87 -1.08 -4.68
N LYS A 52 -4.37 -0.51 -5.79
CA LYS A 52 -5.07 0.52 -6.57
C LYS A 52 -6.45 0.09 -7.09
N SER A 53 -6.71 -1.21 -7.19
CA SER A 53 -8.04 -1.73 -7.56
C SER A 53 -9.10 -1.55 -6.46
N GLN A 54 -8.67 -1.38 -5.20
CA GLN A 54 -9.56 -1.34 -4.02
C GLN A 54 -9.49 0.00 -3.29
N TYR A 55 -8.35 0.68 -3.37
CA TYR A 55 -8.07 1.91 -2.65
C TYR A 55 -7.56 2.97 -3.61
N LYS A 56 -7.87 4.23 -3.32
CA LYS A 56 -7.17 5.34 -3.96
C LYS A 56 -5.76 5.41 -3.37
N ILE A 57 -4.75 5.21 -4.23
CA ILE A 57 -3.33 5.25 -3.85
C ILE A 57 -2.59 6.25 -4.72
N VAL A 58 -1.77 7.09 -4.08
CA VAL A 58 -0.90 8.07 -4.74
C VAL A 58 0.51 7.85 -4.23
N VAL A 59 1.49 7.80 -5.15
CA VAL A 59 2.92 7.72 -4.81
C VAL A 59 3.56 9.06 -5.12
N ILE A 60 4.27 9.65 -4.16
CA ILE A 60 4.98 10.93 -4.30
C ILE A 60 6.42 10.71 -3.81
N GLY A 61 7.36 10.63 -4.75
CA GLY A 61 8.73 10.24 -4.43
C GLY A 61 8.77 8.88 -3.73
N GLU A 62 9.32 8.86 -2.51
CA GLU A 62 9.43 7.66 -1.66
C GLU A 62 8.26 7.48 -0.68
N LEU A 63 7.16 8.22 -0.86
CA LEU A 63 5.98 8.17 0.01
C LEU A 63 4.78 7.58 -0.73
N ILE A 64 4.17 6.54 -0.17
CA ILE A 64 2.90 5.97 -0.58
C ILE A 64 1.80 6.57 0.29
N LYS A 65 0.77 7.14 -0.34
CA LYS A 65 -0.45 7.64 0.31
C LYS A 65 -1.61 6.71 -0.01
N VAL A 66 -2.29 6.23 1.03
CA VAL A 66 -3.48 5.38 0.93
C VAL A 66 -4.67 6.17 1.48
N TYR A 67 -5.70 6.38 0.68
CA TYR A 67 -6.89 7.13 1.08
C TYR A 67 -7.97 6.15 1.55
N PHE A 68 -8.36 6.24 2.83
CA PHE A 68 -9.34 5.38 3.49
C PHE A 68 -10.75 6.01 3.59
N SER A 69 -11.06 7.03 2.77
CA SER A 69 -12.35 7.71 2.83
C SER A 69 -13.53 6.72 2.64
N ARG A 70 -14.66 7.01 3.32
CA ARG A 70 -15.84 6.14 3.47
C ARG A 70 -16.54 5.73 2.16
N ASP A 71 -16.21 6.32 1.02
CA ASP A 71 -16.81 5.97 -0.28
C ASP A 71 -16.18 4.73 -0.95
N SER A 72 -15.16 4.11 -0.35
CA SER A 72 -14.61 2.84 -0.87
C SER A 72 -15.49 1.62 -0.57
N ASN A 73 -16.63 1.79 0.11
CA ASN A 73 -17.71 0.81 0.08
C ASN A 73 -18.45 0.93 -1.25
N VAL A 74 -17.84 0.39 -2.31
CA VAL A 74 -18.64 -0.08 -3.46
C VAL A 74 -19.48 -1.24 -2.92
N ARG A 75 -20.66 -0.89 -2.41
CA ARG A 75 -21.79 -1.81 -2.28
C ARG A 75 -22.32 -2.06 -3.69
N VAL A 76 -22.69 -3.32 -3.90
CA VAL A 76 -23.39 -3.98 -5.02
C VAL A 76 -22.66 -4.11 -6.36
#